data_AF-A0A318LG03-F1
#
_entry.id   AF-A0A318LG03-F1
#
_cell.length_a   1.000
_cell.length_b   1.000
_cell.length_c   1.000
_cell.angle_alpha   90.00
_cell.angle_beta   90.00
_cell.angle_gamma   90.00
#
_symmetry.space_group_name_H-M   'P 1'
#
loop_
_entity.id
_entity.type
_entity.pdbx_description
1 polymer ?
#
loop_
_entity_poly.entity_id
_entity_poly.type
_entity_poly.pdbx_seq_one_letter_code
_entity_poly.pdbx_strand_id
1 'polypeptide(L)'
;MSLHVHGYAEPDRPDVRRISLHRLRAMCWRGEMPAEALALVDPTEIDQLLYRLWLNGWTDVEIATHTRMSTYTAARIRDRLGLPAHPARKVPA
;
A
#
# COMPACT_ATOMS: atom_id res chain seq x y z
N MET A 1 35.05 4.81 17.68
CA MET A 1 34.28 4.43 16.48
C MET A 1 32.81 4.55 16.84
N SER A 2 32.20 5.70 16.54
CA SER A 2 30.79 5.98 16.88
C SER A 2 29.99 5.98 15.59
N LEU A 3 29.16 4.96 15.41
CA LEU A 3 28.22 4.88 14.30
C LEU A 3 27.18 5.99 14.48
N HIS A 4 27.30 7.05 13.66
CA HIS A 4 26.24 8.02 13.47
C HIS A 4 25.04 7.30 12.87
N VAL A 5 24.06 6.98 13.71
CA VAL A 5 22.73 6.60 13.24
C VAL A 5 22.14 7.88 12.66
N HIS A 6 22.19 8.02 11.33
CA HIS A 6 21.47 9.05 10.62
C HIS A 6 19.98 8.82 10.89
N GLY A 7 19.44 9.53 11.88
CA GLY A 7 18.02 9.70 12.04
C GLY A 7 17.53 10.38 10.77
N TYR A 8 16.89 9.60 9.89
CA TYR A 8 16.02 10.17 8.88
C TYR A 8 14.96 10.98 9.63
N ALA A 9 15.12 12.30 9.64
CA ALA A 9 14.06 13.20 10.03
C ALA A 9 12.88 12.92 9.09
N GLU A 10 11.87 12.18 9.58
CA GLU A 10 10.67 11.92 8.80
C GLU A 10 9.96 13.26 8.60
N PRO A 11 9.87 13.79 7.37
CA PRO A 11 9.22 15.05 7.14
C PRO A 11 7.73 14.84 7.39
N ASP A 12 7.17 15.59 8.33
CA ASP A 12 5.75 15.96 8.37
C ASP A 12 4.78 14.80 8.02
N ARG A 13 4.92 13.65 8.70
CA ARG A 13 3.91 12.59 8.56
C ARG A 13 2.59 13.17 9.04
N PRO A 14 1.60 13.35 8.16
CA PRO A 14 0.35 13.95 8.57
C PRO A 14 -0.24 13.09 9.68
N ASP A 15 -0.77 13.73 10.72
CA ASP A 15 -1.44 13.04 11.82
C ASP A 15 -2.66 12.30 11.25
N VAL A 16 -2.46 11.02 10.92
CA VAL A 16 -3.48 10.15 10.33
C VAL A 16 -4.72 10.07 11.20
N ARG A 17 -4.61 10.35 12.51
CA ARG A 17 -5.75 10.40 13.45
C ARG A 17 -6.67 11.59 13.20
N ARG A 18 -6.20 12.62 12.51
CA ARG A 18 -6.98 13.82 12.13
C ARG A 18 -7.50 13.77 10.70
N ILE A 19 -7.04 12.83 9.88
CA ILE A 19 -7.52 12.65 8.50
C ILE A 19 -8.76 11.75 8.56
N SER A 20 -9.86 12.16 7.91
CA SER A 20 -11.03 11.30 7.78
C SER A 20 -10.70 10.03 6.99
N LEU A 21 -11.28 8.89 7.37
CA LEU A 21 -11.05 7.61 6.67
C LEU A 21 -11.28 7.72 5.15
N HIS A 22 -12.31 8.47 4.73
CA HIS A 22 -12.57 8.73 3.31
C HIS A 22 -11.38 9.42 2.61
N ARG A 23 -10.78 10.43 3.24
CA ARG A 23 -9.62 11.13 2.67
C ARG A 23 -8.38 10.23 2.66
N LEU A 24 -8.16 9.46 3.73
CA LEU A 24 -7.04 8.53 3.80
C LEU A 24 -7.11 7.45 2.72
N ARG A 25 -8.30 6.85 2.52
CA ARG A 25 -8.58 5.92 1.40
C ARG A 25 -8.20 6.53 0.05
N ALA A 26 -8.61 7.77 -0.20
CA ALA A 26 -8.33 8.45 -1.45
C ALA A 26 -6.82 8.71 -1.65
N MET A 27 -6.09 9.05 -0.58
CA MET A 27 -4.63 9.25 -0.65
C MET A 27 -3.89 7.93 -0.92
N CYS A 28 -4.27 6.84 -0.26
CA CYS A 28 -3.69 5.51 -0.52
C CYS A 28 -4.05 5.00 -1.92
N TRP A 29 -5.28 5.23 -2.38
CA TRP A 29 -5.70 4.94 -3.75
C TRP A 29 -4.84 5.66 -4.80
N ARG A 30 -4.44 6.90 -4.52
CA ARG A 30 -3.56 7.70 -5.40
C ARG A 30 -2.06 7.43 -5.21
N GLY A 31 -1.66 6.60 -4.23
CA GLY A 31 -0.25 6.33 -3.92
C GLY A 31 0.48 7.46 -3.18
N GLU A 32 -0.27 8.46 -2.70
CA GLU A 32 0.25 9.58 -1.91
C GLU A 32 0.68 9.12 -0.51
N MET A 33 -0.08 8.18 0.06
CA MET A 33 0.15 7.60 1.39
C MET A 33 0.37 6.09 1.31
N PRO A 34 1.20 5.52 2.21
CA PRO A 34 1.38 4.08 2.31
C PRO A 34 0.09 3.38 2.77
N ALA A 35 -0.12 2.13 2.34
CA ALA A 35 -1.30 1.36 2.74
C ALA A 35 -1.32 1.04 4.25
N GLU A 36 -0.16 0.97 4.90
CA GLU A 36 -0.03 0.78 6.34
C GLU A 36 -0.74 1.88 7.13
N ALA A 37 -0.92 3.08 6.55
CA ALA A 37 -1.68 4.14 7.20
C ALA A 37 -3.16 3.77 7.39
N LEU A 38 -3.74 2.98 6.48
CA LEU A 38 -5.11 2.47 6.61
C LEU A 38 -5.23 1.42 7.72
N ALA A 39 -4.23 0.54 7.88
CA ALA A 39 -4.22 -0.46 8.95
C ALA A 39 -4.22 0.15 10.36
N LEU A 40 -3.71 1.38 10.51
CA LEU A 40 -3.75 2.09 11.80
C LEU A 40 -5.18 2.50 12.19
N VAL A 41 -6.09 2.58 11.23
CA VAL A 41 -7.51 2.91 11.45
C VAL A 41 -8.33 1.62 11.56
N ASP A 42 -8.27 0.78 10.53
CA ASP A 42 -8.95 -0.51 10.47
C ASP A 42 -8.17 -1.46 9.53
N PRO A 43 -7.72 -2.63 9.99
CA PRO A 43 -7.00 -3.60 9.17
C PRO A 43 -7.74 -4.07 7.91
N THR A 44 -9.07 -4.04 7.88
CA THR A 44 -9.89 -4.46 6.73
C THR A 44 -9.82 -3.47 5.56
N GLU A 45 -9.32 -2.27 5.79
CA GLU A 45 -9.20 -1.22 4.77
C GLU A 45 -8.11 -1.51 3.75
N ILE A 46 -7.04 -2.18 4.18
CA ILE A 46 -5.99 -2.65 3.28
C ILE A 46 -6.55 -3.69 2.31
N ASP A 47 -7.41 -4.58 2.79
CA ASP A 47 -8.04 -5.62 1.97
C ASP A 47 -8.94 -5.00 0.90
N GLN A 48 -9.73 -4.00 1.27
CA GLN A 48 -10.56 -3.25 0.33
C GLN A 48 -9.74 -2.48 -0.71
N LEU A 49 -8.64 -1.85 -0.29
CA LEU A 49 -7.74 -1.15 -1.21
C LEU A 49 -7.12 -2.13 -2.22
N LEU A 50 -6.59 -3.26 -1.74
CA LEU A 50 -5.99 -4.28 -2.59
C LEU A 50 -7.00 -4.87 -3.57
N TYR A 51 -8.19 -5.21 -3.10
CA TYR A 51 -9.26 -5.72 -3.96
C TYR A 51 -9.61 -4.74 -5.09
N ARG A 52 -9.71 -3.44 -4.80
CA ARG A 52 -10.02 -2.43 -5.82
C ARG A 52 -8.87 -2.24 -6.81
N LEU A 53 -7.62 -2.25 -6.36
CA LEU A 53 -6.47 -2.16 -7.27
C LEU A 53 -6.38 -3.41 -8.15
N TRP A 54 -6.59 -4.58 -7.55
CA TRP A 54 -6.71 -5.84 -8.28
C TRP A 54 -7.82 -5.75 -9.32
N LEU A 55 -9.04 -5.32 -8.99
CA LEU A 55 -10.13 -5.13 -9.97
C LEU A 55 -9.76 -4.24 -11.16
N ASN A 56 -8.80 -3.32 -11.01
CA ASN A 56 -8.29 -2.48 -12.10
C ASN A 56 -7.19 -3.18 -12.95
N GLY A 57 -6.99 -4.49 -12.76
CA GLY A 57 -6.00 -5.27 -13.48
C GLY A 57 -4.56 -5.01 -13.04
N TRP A 58 -4.35 -4.60 -11.78
CA TRP A 58 -3.01 -4.41 -11.22
C TRP A 58 -2.45 -5.75 -10.74
N THR A 59 -1.14 -5.90 -10.86
CA THR A 59 -0.34 -7.04 -10.36
C THR A 59 0.13 -6.79 -8.93
N ASP A 60 0.54 -7.85 -8.23
CA ASP A 60 1.06 -7.76 -6.86
C ASP A 60 2.24 -6.78 -6.75
N VAL A 61 3.09 -6.71 -7.80
CA VAL A 61 4.25 -5.80 -7.86
C VAL A 61 3.82 -4.35 -8.04
N GLU A 62 2.86 -4.08 -8.92
CA GLU A 62 2.32 -2.73 -9.12
C GLU A 62 1.62 -2.23 -7.86
N ILE A 63 0.81 -3.08 -7.23
CA ILE A 63 0.13 -2.77 -5.96
C ILE A 63 1.16 -2.46 -4.88
N ALA A 64 2.16 -3.32 -4.71
CA ALA A 64 3.22 -3.15 -3.72
C ALA A 64 3.98 -1.83 -3.92
N THR A 65 4.38 -1.54 -5.15
CA THR A 65 5.12 -0.31 -5.49
C THR A 65 4.28 0.93 -5.22
N HIS A 66 3.03 0.93 -5.65
CA HIS A 66 2.12 2.07 -5.53
C HIS A 66 1.70 2.37 -4.09
N THR A 67 1.50 1.31 -3.31
CA THR A 67 1.06 1.43 -1.92
C THR A 67 2.21 1.40 -0.90
N ARG A 68 3.46 1.29 -1.39
CA ARG A 68 4.70 1.23 -0.60
C ARG A 68 4.77 0.06 0.40
N MET A 69 4.03 -1.02 0.13
CA MET A 69 4.14 -2.27 0.88
C MET A 69 5.07 -3.27 0.16
N SER A 70 5.43 -4.36 0.82
CA SER A 70 6.20 -5.42 0.15
C SER A 70 5.32 -6.23 -0.82
N THR A 71 5.91 -6.73 -1.91
CA THR A 71 5.23 -7.66 -2.84
C THR A 71 4.73 -8.91 -2.12
N TYR A 72 5.48 -9.40 -1.13
CA TYR A 72 5.05 -10.51 -0.27
C TYR A 72 3.76 -10.17 0.49
N THR A 73 3.67 -8.97 1.06
CA THR A 73 2.47 -8.50 1.76
C THR A 73 1.27 -8.43 0.82
N ALA A 74 1.45 -7.85 -0.37
CA ALA A 74 0.40 -7.79 -1.38
C ALA A 74 -0.07 -9.20 -1.80
N ALA A 75 0.86 -10.10 -2.11
CA ALA A 75 0.54 -11.48 -2.47
C ALA A 75 -0.18 -12.25 -1.35
N ARG A 76 0.22 -12.05 -0.09
CA ARG A 76 -0.41 -12.70 1.07
C ARG A 76 -1.84 -12.21 1.31
N ILE A 77 -2.08 -10.91 1.14
CA ILE A 77 -3.44 -10.35 1.25
C ILE A 77 -4.31 -10.83 0.08
N ARG A 78 -3.76 -10.86 -1.14
CA ARG A 78 -4.42 -11.42 -2.33
C ARG A 78 -4.86 -12.87 -2.09
N ASP A 79 -3.96 -13.69 -1.54
CA ASP A 79 -4.22 -15.09 -1.20
C ASP A 79 -5.31 -15.24 -0.14
N ARG A 80 -5.25 -14.43 0.93
CA ARG A 80 -6.29 -14.36 1.96
C ARG A 80 -7.67 -13.99 1.39
N LEU A 81 -7.71 -13.13 0.38
CA LEU A 81 -8.94 -12.74 -0.32
C LEU A 81 -9.41 -13.76 -1.37
N GLY A 82 -8.65 -14.83 -1.61
CA GLY A 82 -8.98 -15.85 -2.61
C GLY A 82 -8.87 -15.35 -4.06
N LEU A 83 -8.06 -14.31 -4.32
CA LEU A 83 -7.96 -13.69 -5.63
C LEU A 83 -6.83 -14.34 -6.47
N PRO A 84 -7.07 -14.64 -7.76
CA PRO A 84 -6.02 -15.16 -8.62
C PRO A 84 -4.98 -14.06 -8.93
N ALA A 85 -3.73 -14.47 -9.10
CA ALA A 85 -2.67 -13.56 -9.53
C ALA A 85 -2.92 -13.08 -10.96
N HIS A 86 -2.72 -11.78 -11.20
CA HIS A 86 -2.73 -11.25 -12.55
C HIS A 86 -1.42 -11.56 -13.28
N PRO A 87 -1.47 -11.84 -14.60
CA PRO A 87 -0.27 -12.04 -15.39
C PRO A 87 0.56 -10.75 -15.40
N ALA A 88 1.88 -10.88 -15.40
CA ALA A 88 2.77 -9.74 -15.54
C ALA A 88 2.45 -9.02 -16.86
N ARG A 89 2.29 -7.68 -16.80
CA ARG A 89 2.16 -6.87 -18.01
C ARG A 89 3.48 -6.97 -18.78
N LYS A 90 3.42 -7.48 -20.02
CA LYS A 90 4.56 -7.40 -20.93
C LYS A 90 4.79 -5.92 -21.21
N VAL A 91 5.86 -5.35 -20.66
CA VAL A 91 6.33 -4.02 -21.06
C VAL A 91 6.82 -4.16 -22.51
N PRO A 92 6.25 -3.44 -23.49
CA PRO A 92 6.82 -3.42 -24.83
C PRO A 92 8.22 -2.83 -24.73
N ALA A 93 9.19 -3.56 -25.31
CA ALA A 93 10.61 -3.19 -25.36
C ALA A 93 10.84 -1.90 -26.17
#